data_AF-A0A498FDB4-F1
#
_entry.id   AF-A0A498FDB4-F1
#
_cell.length_a   1.000
_cell.length_b   1.000
_cell.length_c   1.000
_cell.angle_alpha   90.00
_cell.angle_beta   90.00
_cell.angle_gamma   90.00
#
_symmetry.space_group_name_H-M   'P 1'
#
loop_
_entity.id
_entity.type
_entity.pdbx_description
1 polymer ?
#
loop_
_entity_poly.entity_id
_entity_poly.type
_entity_poly.pdbx_seq_one_letter_code
_entity_poly.pdbx_strand_id
1 'polypeptide(L)'
;TAGSWAYIGTQGIIQGTYETLAELARQRYDADLRGKLVVTGGLGGMSGAQPLAVTMNRGVCIAAEVQADRIERRVETDYLMEFADSLDEALENANAAIDAGEPYSVGVQMNAADMLEELLARDEIPDVVTDQTSAHDELEGYYPSGYTVAEADRLR
;
A
#
# COMPACT_ATOMS: atom_id res chain seq x y z
N THR A 1 13.59 13.66 -8.53
CA THR A 1 12.94 14.93 -8.93
C THR A 1 12.98 16.01 -7.85
N ALA A 2 13.30 15.70 -6.58
CA ALA A 2 13.40 16.68 -5.50
C ALA A 2 14.51 17.74 -5.72
N GLY A 3 15.79 17.34 -5.77
CA GLY A 3 16.92 18.26 -5.98
C GLY A 3 16.99 18.90 -7.37
N SER A 4 16.12 18.47 -8.29
CA SER A 4 16.01 18.99 -9.66
C SER A 4 14.74 19.82 -9.90
N TRP A 5 13.98 20.12 -8.84
CA TRP A 5 12.75 20.93 -8.87
C TRP A 5 11.70 20.51 -9.91
N ALA A 6 11.51 19.20 -10.06
CA ALA A 6 10.57 18.62 -11.02
C ALA A 6 9.56 17.66 -10.36
N TYR A 7 9.38 17.76 -9.04
CA TYR A 7 8.42 16.93 -8.32
C TYR A 7 7.02 17.51 -8.46
N ILE A 8 6.07 16.68 -8.91
CA ILE A 8 4.67 17.06 -9.14
C ILE A 8 3.70 16.32 -8.22
N GLY A 9 4.17 15.93 -7.03
CA GLY A 9 3.40 15.09 -6.13
C GLY A 9 3.35 13.62 -6.57
N THR A 10 2.42 12.88 -5.97
CA THR A 10 2.15 11.46 -6.23
C THR A 10 1.87 11.17 -7.71
N GLN A 11 1.33 12.15 -8.45
CA GLN A 11 1.08 12.04 -9.88
C GLN A 11 2.35 11.76 -10.70
N GLY A 12 3.54 12.13 -10.20
CA GLY A 12 4.79 11.88 -10.90
C GLY A 12 5.12 10.40 -11.12
N ILE A 13 4.52 9.50 -10.35
CA ILE A 13 4.79 8.04 -10.44
C ILE A 13 3.54 7.20 -10.73
N ILE A 14 2.34 7.75 -10.57
CA ILE A 14 1.09 6.97 -10.70
C ILE A 14 1.00 6.16 -11.99
N GLN A 15 1.36 6.76 -13.14
CA GLN A 15 1.34 6.04 -14.41
C GLN A 15 2.35 4.88 -14.44
N GLY A 16 3.56 5.07 -13.89
CA GLY A 16 4.57 4.03 -13.83
C GLY A 16 4.12 2.86 -12.96
N THR A 17 3.53 3.14 -11.79
CA THR A 17 2.97 2.11 -10.91
C THR A 17 1.78 1.40 -11.57
N TYR A 18 0.88 2.16 -12.22
CA TYR A 18 -0.24 1.61 -12.97
C TYR A 18 0.22 0.65 -14.08
N GLU A 19 1.18 1.05 -14.92
CA GLU A 19 1.67 0.21 -16.02
C GLU A 19 2.41 -1.02 -15.51
N THR A 20 3.12 -0.91 -14.39
CA THR A 20 3.78 -2.06 -13.73
C THR A 20 2.75 -3.11 -13.35
N LEU A 21 1.66 -2.69 -12.71
CA LEU A 21 0.57 -3.59 -12.29
C LEU A 21 -0.25 -4.10 -13.48
N ALA A 22 -0.49 -3.24 -14.48
CA ALA A 22 -1.21 -3.62 -15.70
C ALA A 22 -0.44 -4.70 -16.48
N GLU A 23 0.87 -4.54 -16.61
CA GLU A 23 1.72 -5.53 -17.27
C GLU A 23 1.82 -6.83 -16.47
N LEU A 24 1.92 -6.75 -15.14
CA LEU A 24 1.83 -7.93 -14.27
C LEU A 24 0.51 -8.67 -14.50
N ALA A 25 -0.61 -7.95 -14.57
CA ALA A 25 -1.93 -8.54 -14.76
C ALA A 25 -2.05 -9.26 -16.10
N ARG A 26 -1.52 -8.67 -17.19
CA ARG A 26 -1.43 -9.33 -18.50
C ARG A 26 -0.60 -10.62 -18.44
N GLN A 27 0.55 -10.59 -17.78
CA GLN A 27 1.45 -11.74 -17.73
C GLN A 27 0.95 -12.89 -16.86
N ARG A 28 0.23 -12.60 -15.77
CA ARG A 28 -0.12 -13.60 -14.74
C ARG A 28 -1.58 -13.98 -14.71
N TYR A 29 -2.47 -13.08 -15.14
CA TYR A 29 -3.91 -13.27 -15.06
C TYR A 29 -4.61 -13.17 -16.43
N ASP A 30 -3.86 -12.91 -17.51
CA ASP A 30 -4.37 -12.72 -18.88
C ASP A 30 -5.50 -11.66 -18.96
N ALA A 31 -5.49 -10.70 -18.02
CA ALA A 31 -6.57 -9.74 -17.79
C ALA A 31 -6.08 -8.52 -16.98
N ASP A 32 -6.99 -7.91 -16.20
CA ASP A 32 -6.71 -6.90 -15.17
C ASP A 32 -6.61 -7.55 -13.76
N LEU A 33 -6.60 -6.75 -12.70
CA LEU A 33 -6.50 -7.23 -11.31
C LEU A 33 -7.86 -7.48 -10.65
N ARG A 34 -8.97 -7.55 -11.40
CA ARG A 34 -10.29 -7.80 -10.79
C ARG A 34 -10.29 -9.09 -9.97
N GLY A 35 -10.78 -9.00 -8.73
CA GLY A 35 -10.83 -10.12 -7.78
C GLY A 35 -9.43 -10.55 -7.32
N LYS A 36 -8.45 -9.65 -7.37
CA LYS A 36 -7.08 -9.88 -6.91
C LYS A 36 -6.73 -8.97 -5.75
N LEU A 37 -6.14 -9.58 -4.71
CA LEU A 37 -5.60 -8.87 -3.55
C LEU A 37 -4.14 -8.51 -3.79
N VAL A 38 -3.84 -7.21 -3.69
CA VAL A 38 -2.49 -6.66 -3.68
C VAL A 38 -2.18 -6.17 -2.27
N VAL A 39 -1.08 -6.66 -1.69
CA VAL A 39 -0.58 -6.22 -0.38
C VAL A 39 0.74 -5.47 -0.57
N THR A 40 0.87 -4.31 0.08
CA THR A 40 2.09 -3.49 0.02
C THR A 40 2.40 -2.72 1.30
N GLY A 41 3.60 -2.16 1.39
CA GLY A 41 4.04 -1.24 2.44
C GLY A 41 4.33 0.16 1.92
N GLY A 42 4.07 1.17 2.77
CA GLY A 42 4.38 2.57 2.58
C GLY A 42 3.28 3.37 1.87
N LEU A 43 2.94 4.52 2.45
CA LEU A 43 2.02 5.51 1.90
C LEU A 43 2.64 6.91 1.92
N GLY A 44 3.91 6.99 1.50
CA GLY A 44 4.67 8.23 1.35
C GLY A 44 4.32 9.03 0.09
N GLY A 45 5.14 10.02 -0.26
CA GLY A 45 4.89 10.90 -1.41
C GLY A 45 4.79 10.16 -2.74
N MET A 46 5.65 9.15 -2.94
CA MET A 46 5.62 8.29 -4.12
C MET A 46 4.76 7.05 -3.90
N SER A 47 4.91 6.40 -2.75
CA SER A 47 4.23 5.15 -2.43
C SER A 47 2.74 5.27 -2.15
N GLY A 48 2.25 6.49 -1.90
CA GLY A 48 0.82 6.79 -1.93
C GLY A 48 0.17 6.59 -3.30
N ALA A 49 0.94 6.40 -4.38
CA ALA A 49 0.38 6.07 -5.70
C ALA A 49 -0.11 4.62 -5.81
N GLN A 50 0.39 3.72 -4.96
CA GLN A 50 0.13 2.29 -5.07
C GLN A 50 -1.35 1.92 -4.99
N PRO A 51 -2.14 2.42 -4.01
CA PRO A 51 -3.53 1.98 -3.87
C PRO A 51 -4.39 2.43 -5.05
N LEU A 52 -4.23 3.68 -5.51
CA LEU A 52 -4.88 4.16 -6.73
C LEU A 52 -4.46 3.38 -7.98
N ALA A 53 -3.17 3.03 -8.12
CA ALA A 53 -2.71 2.24 -9.26
C ALA A 53 -3.33 0.83 -9.29
N VAL A 54 -3.54 0.21 -8.12
CA VAL A 54 -4.23 -1.08 -7.99
C VAL A 54 -5.70 -0.95 -8.38
N THR A 55 -6.41 0.05 -7.86
CA THR A 55 -7.85 0.24 -8.15
C THR A 55 -8.11 0.68 -9.59
N MET A 56 -7.20 1.45 -10.22
CA MET A 56 -7.22 1.72 -11.66
C MET A 56 -7.08 0.43 -12.51
N ASN A 57 -6.39 -0.58 -11.98
CA ASN A 57 -6.32 -1.93 -12.54
C ASN A 57 -7.45 -2.85 -12.05
N ARG A 58 -8.50 -2.29 -11.42
CA ARG A 58 -9.66 -3.00 -10.87
C ARG A 58 -9.38 -3.97 -9.71
N GLY A 59 -8.20 -3.91 -9.12
CA GLY A 59 -7.83 -4.76 -8.00
C GLY A 59 -8.24 -4.22 -6.65
N VAL A 60 -7.95 -5.02 -5.63
CA VAL A 60 -8.13 -4.68 -4.22
C VAL A 60 -6.76 -4.50 -3.57
N CYS A 61 -6.57 -3.45 -2.78
CA CYS A 61 -5.30 -3.11 -2.15
C CYS A 61 -5.40 -3.01 -0.63
N ILE A 62 -4.48 -3.65 0.09
CA ILE A 62 -4.20 -3.36 1.50
C ILE A 62 -2.78 -2.80 1.60
N ALA A 63 -2.63 -1.61 2.19
CA ALA A 63 -1.34 -0.94 2.34
C ALA A 63 -1.02 -0.66 3.81
N ALA A 64 0.08 -1.21 4.33
CA ALA A 64 0.59 -0.87 5.65
C ALA A 64 1.33 0.47 5.65
N GLU A 65 1.08 1.32 6.64
CA GLU A 65 1.85 2.52 6.91
C GLU A 65 1.88 2.80 8.41
N VAL A 66 3.04 3.17 8.96
CA VAL A 66 3.20 3.37 10.41
C VAL A 66 2.69 4.73 10.88
N GLN A 67 2.67 5.73 9.99
CA GLN A 67 2.25 7.10 10.25
C GLN A 67 0.80 7.35 9.81
N ALA A 68 -0.13 7.46 10.78
CA ALA A 68 -1.55 7.69 10.51
C ALA A 68 -1.81 8.94 9.65
N ASP A 69 -1.07 10.03 9.88
CA ASP A 69 -1.20 11.28 9.12
C ASP A 69 -0.92 11.06 7.62
N ARG A 70 -0.04 10.12 7.29
CA ARG A 70 0.23 9.78 5.89
C ARG A 70 -0.95 9.05 5.26
N ILE A 71 -1.62 8.17 6.00
CA ILE A 71 -2.79 7.44 5.52
C ILE A 71 -3.96 8.39 5.30
N GLU A 72 -4.28 9.20 6.32
CA GLU A 72 -5.30 10.25 6.27
C GLU A 72 -5.08 11.14 5.04
N ARG A 73 -3.83 11.57 4.82
CA ARG A 73 -3.49 12.41 3.66
C ARG A 73 -3.79 11.75 2.30
N ARG A 74 -3.73 10.41 2.19
CA ARG A 74 -4.04 9.71 0.93
C ARG A 74 -5.53 9.56 0.73
N VAL A 75 -6.30 9.40 1.82
CA VAL A 75 -7.76 9.49 1.78
C VAL A 75 -8.19 10.89 1.36
N GLU A 76 -7.64 11.95 1.97
CA GLU A 76 -7.94 13.34 1.61
C GLU A 76 -7.65 13.70 0.14
N THR A 77 -6.74 12.97 -0.50
CA THR A 77 -6.30 13.25 -1.87
C THR A 77 -6.84 12.24 -2.88
N ASP A 78 -7.78 11.39 -2.49
CA ASP A 78 -8.40 10.33 -3.31
C ASP A 78 -7.38 9.32 -3.91
N TYR A 79 -6.22 9.18 -3.28
CA TYR A 79 -5.20 8.17 -3.62
C TYR A 79 -5.39 6.85 -2.86
N LEU A 80 -6.27 6.87 -1.85
CA LEU A 80 -6.67 5.74 -1.02
C LEU A 80 -8.16 5.92 -0.71
N MET A 81 -8.95 4.85 -0.69
CA MET A 81 -10.39 4.95 -0.44
C MET A 81 -10.69 5.03 1.05
N GLU A 82 -10.08 4.16 1.86
CA GLU A 82 -10.43 4.01 3.27
C GLU A 82 -9.21 3.80 4.17
N PHE A 83 -9.40 4.08 5.45
CA PHE A 83 -8.51 3.74 6.55
C PHE A 83 -9.23 2.75 7.45
N ALA A 84 -8.58 1.64 7.78
CA ALA A 84 -9.12 0.64 8.72
C ALA A 84 -8.38 0.69 10.05
N ASP A 85 -9.13 0.45 11.13
CA ASP A 85 -8.61 0.46 12.50
C ASP A 85 -7.79 -0.81 12.82
N SER A 86 -7.91 -1.85 11.99
CA SER A 86 -7.19 -3.13 12.16
C SER A 86 -6.98 -3.87 10.86
N LEU A 87 -6.04 -4.83 10.86
CA LEU A 87 -5.85 -5.76 9.75
C LEU A 87 -7.08 -6.66 9.54
N ASP A 88 -7.80 -7.02 10.61
CA ASP A 88 -9.01 -7.85 10.54
C ASP A 88 -10.11 -7.16 9.72
N GLU A 89 -10.40 -5.90 10.05
CA GLU A 89 -11.36 -5.07 9.32
C GLU A 89 -10.93 -4.86 7.86
N ALA A 90 -9.63 -4.59 7.63
CA ALA A 90 -9.10 -4.43 6.28
C ALA A 90 -9.28 -5.69 5.43
N LEU A 91 -9.04 -6.87 5.99
CA LEU A 91 -9.23 -8.16 5.32
C LEU A 91 -10.71 -8.45 5.07
N GLU A 92 -11.59 -8.18 6.03
CA GLU A 92 -13.04 -8.36 5.86
C GLU A 92 -13.57 -7.53 4.68
N ASN A 93 -13.25 -6.23 4.66
CA ASN A 93 -13.68 -5.32 3.59
C ASN A 93 -13.03 -5.66 2.24
N ALA A 94 -11.74 -6.01 2.24
CA ALA A 94 -11.04 -6.43 1.03
C ALA A 94 -11.66 -7.69 0.41
N ASN A 95 -11.96 -8.71 1.24
CA ASN A 95 -12.59 -9.93 0.78
C ASN A 95 -14.01 -9.68 0.24
N ALA A 96 -14.80 -8.82 0.91
CA ALA A 96 -16.11 -8.42 0.42
C ALA A 96 -16.04 -7.74 -0.97
N ALA A 97 -15.05 -6.86 -1.18
CA ALA A 97 -14.82 -6.21 -2.47
C ALA A 97 -14.37 -7.19 -3.56
N ILE A 98 -13.51 -8.15 -3.20
CA ILE A 98 -13.08 -9.24 -4.11
C ILE A 98 -14.29 -10.06 -4.55
N ASP A 99 -15.15 -10.47 -3.62
CA ASP A 99 -16.36 -11.25 -3.90
C ASP A 99 -17.36 -10.48 -4.78
N ALA A 100 -17.46 -9.16 -4.59
CA ALA A 100 -18.27 -8.27 -5.41
C ALA A 100 -17.64 -7.95 -6.78
N GLY A 101 -16.34 -8.20 -6.96
CA GLY A 101 -15.58 -7.84 -8.17
C GLY A 101 -15.38 -6.33 -8.32
N GLU A 102 -15.38 -5.59 -7.21
CA GLU A 102 -15.25 -4.13 -7.15
C GLU A 102 -13.83 -3.71 -6.75
N PRO A 103 -13.27 -2.64 -7.33
CA PRO A 103 -12.00 -2.10 -6.89
C PRO A 103 -12.11 -1.50 -5.48
N TYR A 104 -11.14 -1.80 -4.63
CA TYR A 104 -11.09 -1.32 -3.26
C TYR A 104 -9.67 -1.01 -2.83
N SER A 105 -9.48 -0.06 -1.91
CA SER A 105 -8.16 0.19 -1.33
C SER A 105 -8.24 0.71 0.09
N VAL A 106 -7.50 0.08 0.99
CA VAL A 106 -7.50 0.40 2.41
C VAL A 106 -6.08 0.51 2.96
N GLY A 107 -5.86 1.54 3.78
CA GLY A 107 -4.64 1.72 4.56
C GLY A 107 -4.82 1.18 5.97
N VAL A 108 -3.80 0.53 6.51
CA VAL A 108 -3.80 0.03 7.89
C VAL A 108 -2.62 0.65 8.63
N GLN A 109 -2.86 1.20 9.82
CA GLN A 109 -1.79 1.74 10.66
C GLN A 109 -0.99 0.60 11.30
N MET A 110 0.00 0.10 10.57
CA MET A 110 0.77 -1.08 10.97
C MET A 110 2.18 -1.02 10.38
N ASN A 111 3.14 -1.68 11.04
CA ASN A 111 4.42 -1.93 10.41
C ASN A 111 4.25 -2.95 9.28
N ALA A 112 4.85 -2.69 8.11
CA ALA A 112 4.75 -3.60 6.97
C ALA A 112 5.32 -4.99 7.27
N ALA A 113 6.39 -5.08 8.08
CA ALA A 113 6.95 -6.37 8.51
C ALA A 113 5.93 -7.16 9.36
N ASP A 114 5.30 -6.50 10.33
CA ASP A 114 4.31 -7.12 11.23
C ASP A 114 3.07 -7.57 10.42
N MET A 115 2.59 -6.74 9.49
CA MET A 115 1.47 -7.11 8.62
C MET A 115 1.77 -8.37 7.80
N LEU A 116 2.94 -8.46 7.18
CA LEU A 116 3.33 -9.62 6.37
C LEU A 116 3.50 -10.89 7.21
N GLU A 117 4.08 -10.77 8.41
CA GLU A 117 4.18 -11.89 9.36
C GLU A 117 2.80 -12.37 9.81
N GLU A 118 1.88 -11.45 10.11
CA GLU A 118 0.52 -11.79 10.50
C GLU A 118 -0.27 -12.46 9.38
N LEU A 119 -0.21 -11.94 8.14
CA LEU A 119 -0.85 -12.56 6.98
C LEU A 119 -0.35 -14.00 6.78
N LEU A 120 0.97 -14.20 6.86
CA LEU A 120 1.57 -15.52 6.74
C LEU A 120 1.12 -16.46 7.87
N ALA A 121 1.05 -15.98 9.12
CA ALA A 121 0.60 -16.77 10.26
C ALA A 121 -0.87 -17.20 10.15
N ARG A 122 -1.68 -16.45 9.41
CA ARG A 122 -3.11 -16.69 9.18
C ARG A 122 -3.39 -17.51 7.91
N ASP A 123 -2.36 -17.82 7.11
CA ASP A 123 -2.50 -18.43 5.77
C ASP A 123 -3.31 -17.56 4.79
N GLU A 124 -3.30 -16.24 5.00
CA GLU A 124 -3.92 -15.24 4.13
C GLU A 124 -2.92 -14.85 3.04
N ILE A 125 -2.98 -15.52 1.88
CA ILE A 125 -1.98 -15.36 0.81
C ILE A 125 -2.48 -14.37 -0.25
N PRO A 126 -1.86 -13.18 -0.39
CA PRO A 126 -2.22 -12.23 -1.44
C PRO A 126 -1.86 -12.74 -2.83
N ASP A 127 -2.60 -12.33 -3.86
CA ASP A 127 -2.26 -12.62 -5.25
C ASP A 127 -0.98 -11.89 -5.69
N VAL A 128 -0.75 -10.67 -5.17
CA VAL A 128 0.43 -9.85 -5.46
C VAL A 128 0.96 -9.23 -4.18
N VAL A 129 2.27 -9.32 -3.97
CA VAL A 129 2.98 -8.67 -2.87
C VAL A 129 4.09 -7.80 -3.44
N THR A 130 4.22 -6.58 -2.93
CA THR A 130 5.31 -5.65 -3.24
C THR A 130 5.61 -4.78 -2.03
N ASP A 131 6.62 -3.92 -2.12
CA ASP A 131 6.92 -2.94 -1.08
C ASP A 131 7.38 -1.62 -1.70
N GLN A 132 7.00 -0.51 -1.08
CA GLN A 132 7.54 0.81 -1.39
C GLN A 132 7.72 1.67 -0.13
N THR A 133 8.11 1.02 0.97
CA THR A 133 8.69 1.72 2.11
C THR A 133 9.98 2.42 1.69
N SER A 134 10.47 3.36 2.51
CA SER A 134 11.73 4.04 2.21
C SER A 134 12.95 3.21 2.64
N ALA A 135 12.97 1.92 2.30
CA ALA A 135 14.05 0.98 2.61
C ALA A 135 15.43 1.35 2.02
N HIS A 136 15.48 2.32 1.10
CA HIS A 136 16.74 2.88 0.59
C HIS A 136 17.48 3.76 1.61
N ASP A 137 16.80 4.19 2.67
CA ASP A 137 17.37 4.96 3.78
C ASP A 137 16.96 4.27 5.09
N GLU A 138 17.82 3.37 5.56
CA GLU A 138 17.59 2.57 6.76
C GLU A 138 17.51 3.42 8.04
N LEU A 139 18.10 4.62 8.03
CA LEU A 139 18.11 5.48 9.20
C LEU A 139 16.79 6.25 9.29
N GLU A 140 16.44 7.01 8.25
CA GLU A 140 15.28 7.92 8.28
C GLU A 140 14.00 7.32 7.68
N GLY A 141 14.13 6.32 6.81
CA GLY A 141 13.08 5.87 5.92
C GLY A 141 12.33 4.61 6.36
N TYR A 142 12.98 3.72 7.11
CA TYR A 142 12.41 2.43 7.52
C TYR A 142 12.26 2.35 9.03
N TYR A 143 11.05 2.06 9.51
CA TYR A 143 10.77 1.95 10.94
C TYR A 143 10.91 0.49 11.39
N PRO A 144 11.74 0.19 12.41
CA PRO A 144 11.88 -1.16 12.91
C PRO A 144 10.59 -1.68 13.54
N SER A 145 10.28 -2.96 13.34
CA SER A 145 9.19 -3.66 14.04
C SER A 145 9.38 -3.60 15.55
N GLY A 146 8.26 -3.56 16.29
CA GLY A 146 8.24 -3.47 17.75
C GLY A 146 8.46 -2.06 18.33
N TYR A 147 8.55 -1.04 17.47
CA TYR A 147 8.67 0.37 17.87
C TYR A 147 7.49 1.18 17.35
N THR A 148 6.94 2.06 18.20
CA THR A 148 6.12 3.17 17.71
C THR A 148 6.98 4.17 16.93
N VAL A 149 6.36 5.00 16.08
CA VAL A 149 7.05 6.07 15.35
C VAL A 149 7.87 6.95 16.29
N ALA A 150 7.29 7.37 17.42
CA ALA A 150 7.96 8.22 18.41
C ALA A 150 9.11 7.52 19.18
N GLU A 151 9.08 6.19 19.31
CA GLU A 151 10.20 5.45 19.90
C GLU A 151 11.34 5.29 18.90
N ALA A 152 11.02 4.97 17.64
CA ALA A 152 12.00 4.89 16.57
C ALA A 152 12.69 6.24 16.32
N ASP A 153 11.94 7.35 16.34
CA ASP A 153 12.50 8.70 16.20
C ASP A 153 13.44 9.10 17.34
N ARG A 154 13.23 8.56 18.55
CA ARG A 154 14.14 8.78 19.70
C ARG A 154 15.36 7.86 19.67
N LEU A 155 15.26 6.72 18.99
CA LEU A 155 16.37 5.77 18.84
C LEU A 155 17.39 6.25 17.80
N ARG A 156 16.92 6.99 16.80
CA ARG A 156 17.68 7.59 15.70
C ARG A 156 18.63 8.68 16.19
#